data_AF-A0A7J8PRG0-F1
#
_entry.id   AF-A0A7J8PRG0-F1
#
_cell.length_a   1.000
_cell.length_b   1.000
_cell.length_c   1.000
_cell.angle_alpha   90.00
_cell.angle_beta   90.00
_cell.angle_gamma   90.00
#
_symmetry.space_group_name_H-M   'P 1'
#
loop_
_entity.id
_entity.type
_entity.pdbx_description
1 polymer ?
#
loop_
_entity_poly.entity_id
_entity_poly.type
_entity_poly.pdbx_seq_one_letter_code
_entity_poly.pdbx_strand_id
1 'polypeptide(L)'
;MMFSEQKISAIMSLFVDKMGWKSSYIAKRPVLLAYNLERRIIPRCLVLQALLSKGLIQKFSLNFLVESTEKKFLQRFVIPYKDPYLLKPYEQKLGLPE
;
A
#
# COMPACT_ATOMS: atom_id res chain seq x y z
N MET A 1 -10.07 18.48 -6.91
CA MET A 1 -10.11 17.12 -7.51
C MET A 1 -11.46 16.51 -7.20
N MET A 2 -12.09 15.84 -8.17
CA MET A 2 -13.30 15.05 -7.97
C MET A 2 -12.95 13.58 -8.19
N PHE A 3 -13.39 12.70 -7.29
CA PHE A 3 -13.20 11.26 -7.40
C PHE A 3 -14.57 10.58 -7.54
N SER A 4 -14.63 9.49 -8.29
CA SER A 4 -15.87 8.72 -8.40
C SER A 4 -16.19 8.03 -7.07
N GLU A 5 -17.48 7.84 -6.81
CA GLU A 5 -17.96 7.10 -5.64
C GLU A 5 -17.35 5.70 -5.58
N GLN A 6 -17.25 5.03 -6.74
CA GLN A 6 -16.64 3.70 -6.85
C GLN A 6 -15.18 3.71 -6.38
N LYS A 7 -14.41 4.75 -6.73
CA LYS A 7 -13.00 4.86 -6.29
C LYS A 7 -12.91 5.10 -4.79
N ILE A 8 -13.76 5.98 -4.26
CA ILE A 8 -13.80 6.28 -2.83
C ILE A 8 -14.16 5.01 -2.05
N SER A 9 -15.21 4.31 -2.47
CA SER A 9 -15.69 3.07 -1.86
C SER A 9 -14.60 1.98 -1.87
N ALA A 10 -13.94 1.75 -3.01
CA ALA A 10 -12.87 0.76 -3.11
C ALA A 10 -11.68 1.05 -2.18
N ILE A 11 -11.31 2.33 -2.03
CA ILE A 11 -10.24 2.74 -1.12
C ILE A 11 -10.67 2.58 0.34
N MET A 12 -11.91 2.95 0.67
CA MET A 12 -12.45 2.79 2.02
C MET A 12 -12.50 1.31 2.40
N SER A 13 -12.99 0.42 1.54
CA SER A 13 -13.01 -1.01 1.83
C SER A 13 -11.61 -1.62 1.98
N LEU A 14 -10.63 -1.14 1.22
CA LEU A 14 -9.26 -1.59 1.42
C LEU A 14 -8.70 -1.13 2.76
N PHE A 15 -8.77 0.17 3.08
CA PHE A 15 -8.08 0.69 4.26
C PHE A 15 -8.84 0.48 5.56
N VAL A 16 -10.17 0.62 5.55
CA VAL A 16 -10.99 0.46 6.75
C VAL A 16 -11.28 -1.01 6.97
N ASP A 17 -11.90 -1.68 6.00
CA ASP A 17 -12.39 -3.05 6.21
C ASP A 17 -11.24 -4.06 6.23
N LYS A 18 -10.34 -4.03 5.22
CA LYS A 18 -9.25 -5.01 5.12
C LYS A 18 -8.03 -4.69 5.98
N MET A 19 -7.68 -3.41 6.14
CA MET A 19 -6.47 -3.00 6.88
C MET A 19 -6.78 -2.53 8.31
N GLY A 20 -8.05 -2.37 8.68
CA GLY A 20 -8.46 -1.97 10.03
C GLY A 20 -8.14 -0.52 10.40
N TRP A 21 -7.93 0.36 9.42
CA TRP A 21 -7.59 1.75 9.71
C TRP A 21 -8.84 2.59 10.00
N LYS A 22 -8.68 3.61 10.83
CA LYS A 22 -9.78 4.53 11.15
C LYS A 22 -10.16 5.36 9.91
N SER A 23 -11.44 5.37 9.55
CA SER A 23 -12.01 6.18 8.48
C SER A 23 -11.63 7.67 8.61
N SER A 24 -11.67 8.21 9.84
CA SER A 24 -11.27 9.59 10.13
C SER A 24 -9.81 9.90 9.79
N TYR A 25 -8.93 8.89 9.80
CA TYR A 25 -7.55 9.05 9.41
C TYR A 25 -7.38 9.17 7.89
N ILE A 26 -8.21 8.45 7.13
CA ILE A 26 -8.27 8.51 5.66
C ILE A 26 -8.91 9.82 5.19
N ALA A 27 -10.02 10.22 5.82
CA ALA A 27 -10.74 11.45 5.48
C ALA A 27 -9.86 12.71 5.56
N LYS A 28 -8.88 12.73 6.48
CA LYS A 28 -7.90 13.83 6.61
C LYS A 28 -6.84 13.86 5.49
N ARG A 29 -6.83 12.88 4.59
CA ARG A 29 -5.80 12.69 3.56
C ARG A 29 -6.42 12.38 2.19
N PRO A 30 -7.13 13.34 1.57
CA PRO A 30 -7.75 13.12 0.27
C PRO A 30 -6.75 12.79 -0.84
N VAL A 31 -5.46 13.15 -0.68
CA VAL A 31 -4.39 12.78 -1.64
C VAL A 31 -4.24 11.27 -1.82
N LEU A 32 -4.63 10.46 -0.82
CA LEU A 32 -4.62 9.00 -0.93
C LEU A 32 -5.49 8.52 -2.10
N LEU A 33 -6.59 9.23 -2.36
CA LEU A 33 -7.54 8.97 -3.45
C LEU A 33 -6.96 9.32 -4.82
N ALA A 34 -5.89 10.12 -4.90
CA ALA A 34 -5.26 10.47 -6.17
C ALA A 34 -4.39 9.34 -6.74
N TYR A 35 -3.89 8.44 -5.89
CA TYR A 35 -3.03 7.34 -6.34
C TYR A 35 -3.80 6.20 -6.99
N ASN A 36 -3.09 5.38 -7.77
CA ASN A 36 -3.66 4.18 -8.40
C ASN A 36 -3.75 3.03 -7.38
N LEU A 37 -4.95 2.50 -7.19
CA LEU A 37 -5.25 1.48 -6.19
C LEU A 37 -4.50 0.17 -6.46
N GLU A 38 -4.70 -0.40 -7.65
CA GLU A 38 -4.14 -1.70 -8.06
C GLU A 38 -2.63 -1.66 -8.22
N ARG A 39 -2.12 -0.60 -8.84
CA ARG A 39 -0.70 -0.48 -9.14
C ARG A 39 0.11 -0.03 -7.93
N ARG A 40 -0.40 0.87 -7.07
CA ARG A 40 0.43 1.45 -6.01
C ARG A 40 0.00 1.05 -4.62
N ILE A 41 -1.29 1.19 -4.31
CA ILE A 41 -1.76 1.03 -2.94
C ILE A 41 -1.77 -0.44 -2.53
N ILE A 42 -2.38 -1.31 -3.34
CA ILE A 42 -2.51 -2.74 -3.03
C ILE A 42 -1.15 -3.42 -2.84
N PRO A 43 -0.16 -3.30 -3.75
CA PRO A 43 1.14 -3.94 -3.57
C PRO A 43 1.87 -3.50 -2.30
N ARG A 44 1.77 -2.21 -1.96
CA ARG A 44 2.38 -1.65 -0.75
C ARG A 44 1.69 -2.15 0.51
N CYS A 45 0.36 -2.23 0.51
CA CYS A 45 -0.40 -2.80 1.64
C CYS A 45 -0.05 -4.27 1.89
N LEU A 46 0.07 -5.08 0.83
CA LEU A 46 0.44 -6.49 0.93
C LEU A 46 1.83 -6.69 1.53
N VAL A 47 2.82 -5.91 1.09
CA VAL A 47 4.17 -5.92 1.70
C VAL A 47 4.10 -5.61 3.19
N LEU A 48 3.37 -4.55 3.59
CA LEU A 48 3.27 -4.21 4.99
C LEU A 48 2.54 -5.26 5.82
N GLN A 49 1.46 -5.85 5.31
CA GLN A 49 0.78 -6.95 5.98
C GLN A 49 1.72 -8.13 6.21
N ALA A 50 2.51 -8.50 5.20
CA ALA A 50 3.50 -9.57 5.32
C ALA A 50 4.61 -9.24 6.35
N LEU A 51 5.07 -7.99 6.42
CA LEU A 51 6.05 -7.58 7.42
C LEU A 51 5.47 -7.54 8.84
N LEU A 52 4.23 -7.05 8.99
CA LEU A 52 3.52 -7.01 10.27
C LEU A 52 3.24 -8.42 10.80
N SER A 53 2.79 -9.35 9.94
CA SER A 53 2.52 -10.73 10.35
C SER A 53 3.78 -11.48 10.76
N LYS A 54 4.93 -11.11 10.21
CA LYS A 54 6.26 -11.62 10.61
C LYS A 54 6.85 -10.90 11.82
N GLY A 55 6.19 -9.87 12.36
CA GLY A 55 6.72 -9.05 13.46
C GLY A 55 7.95 -8.21 13.10
N LEU A 56 8.26 -8.07 11.81
CA LEU A 56 9.44 -7.36 11.30
C LEU A 56 9.29 -5.83 11.34
N ILE A 57 8.05 -5.36 11.46
CA ILE A 57 7.70 -3.97 11.75
C ILE A 57 6.57 -3.93 12.77
N GLN A 58 6.50 -2.86 13.57
CA GLN A 58 5.40 -2.65 14.52
C GLN A 58 4.54 -1.44 14.16
N LYS A 59 5.10 -0.45 13.47
CA LYS A 59 4.42 0.78 13.06
C LYS A 59 4.96 1.25 11.72
N PHE A 60 4.11 1.91 10.94
CA PHE A 60 4.48 2.53 9.68
C PHE A 60 3.73 3.86 9.51
N SER A 61 4.35 4.77 8.75
CA SER A 61 3.71 6.04 8.40
C SER A 61 2.89 5.86 7.14
N LEU A 62 1.62 6.22 7.21
CA LEU A 62 0.71 6.19 6.06
C LEU A 62 1.03 7.22 4.99
N ASN A 63 1.50 8.40 5.40
CA ASN A 63 2.04 9.36 4.45
C ASN A 63 3.23 8.74 3.73
N PHE A 64 4.12 8.05 4.44
CA PHE A 64 5.24 7.38 3.79
C PHE A 64 4.75 6.27 2.85
N LEU A 65 3.83 5.41 3.29
CA LEU A 65 3.23 4.36 2.45
C LEU A 65 2.79 4.92 1.11
N VAL A 66 2.12 6.07 1.11
CA VAL A 66 1.40 6.52 -0.09
C VAL A 66 2.16 7.58 -0.87
N GLU A 67 2.82 8.52 -0.20
CA GLU A 67 3.54 9.64 -0.82
C GLU A 67 4.98 9.29 -1.19
N SER A 68 5.60 8.26 -0.59
CA SER A 68 6.98 7.91 -0.95
C SER A 68 7.09 7.42 -2.39
N THR A 69 8.19 7.77 -3.06
CA THR A 69 8.52 7.16 -4.35
C THR A 69 8.63 5.64 -4.21
N GLU A 70 8.47 4.91 -5.33
CA GLU A 70 8.62 3.45 -5.34
C GLU A 70 10.00 3.03 -4.85
N LYS A 71 11.06 3.70 -5.32
CA LYS A 71 12.43 3.52 -4.83
C LYS A 71 12.52 3.64 -3.30
N LYS A 72 11.99 4.71 -2.71
CA LYS A 72 12.02 4.92 -1.25
C LYS A 72 11.21 3.85 -0.51
N PHE A 73 10.10 3.40 -1.07
CA PHE A 73 9.30 2.33 -0.48
C PHE A 73 10.07 1.02 -0.45
N LEU A 74 10.62 0.60 -1.59
CA LEU A 74 11.37 -0.66 -1.72
C LEU A 74 12.62 -0.67 -0.83
N GLN A 75 13.37 0.44 -0.78
CA GLN A 75 14.54 0.58 0.09
C GLN A 75 14.22 0.43 1.56
N ARG A 76 13.00 0.76 1.99
CA ARG A 76 12.60 0.69 3.39
C ARG A 76 11.91 -0.62 3.77
N PHE A 77 11.06 -1.14 2.90
CA PHE A 77 10.14 -2.23 3.24
C PHE A 77 10.35 -3.52 2.45
N VAL A 78 11.24 -3.55 1.47
CA VAL A 78 11.45 -4.76 0.65
C VAL A 78 12.92 -5.19 0.68
N ILE A 79 13.81 -4.32 0.22
CA ILE A 79 15.24 -4.60 0.09
C ILE A 79 15.90 -5.05 1.41
N PRO A 80 15.63 -4.43 2.59
CA PRO A 80 16.30 -4.79 3.83
C PRO A 80 16.02 -6.22 4.30
N TYR A 81 14.84 -6.75 3.96
CA TYR A 81 14.39 -8.06 4.42
C TYR A 81 14.82 -9.20 3.50
N LYS A 82 15.34 -8.89 2.30
CA LYS A 82 15.82 -9.86 1.30
C LYS A 82 14.86 -11.03 1.06
N ASP A 83 13.57 -10.75 1.14
CA ASP A 83 12.51 -11.74 1.05
C ASP A 83 11.84 -11.65 -0.34
N PRO A 84 12.02 -12.66 -1.20
CA PRO A 84 11.41 -12.69 -2.53
C PRO A 84 9.88 -12.57 -2.49
N TYR A 85 9.24 -13.05 -1.41
CA TYR A 85 7.78 -12.97 -1.26
C TYR A 85 7.28 -11.52 -1.14
N LEU A 86 8.12 -10.57 -0.73
CA LEU A 86 7.78 -9.15 -0.68
C LEU A 86 7.83 -8.47 -2.06
N LEU A 87 8.46 -9.10 -3.06
CA LEU A 87 8.50 -8.62 -4.45
C LEU A 87 7.33 -9.13 -5.29
N LYS A 88 6.77 -10.30 -4.96
CA LYS A 88 5.62 -10.89 -5.66
C LYS A 88 4.46 -9.92 -5.95
N PRO A 89 4.05 -9.03 -5.02
CA PRO A 89 2.98 -8.06 -5.30
C PRO A 89 3.32 -7.05 -6.41
N TYR A 90 4.60 -6.90 -6.77
CA TYR A 90 5.08 -6.04 -7.85
C TYR A 90 5.32 -6.81 -9.16
N GLU A 91 5.42 -8.14 -9.12
CA GLU A 91 5.66 -8.97 -10.32
C GLU A 91 4.42 -9.01 -11.23
N GLN A 92 3.21 -9.06 -10.67
CA GLN A 92 1.95 -8.92 -11.42
C GLN A 92 1.83 -7.58 -12.18
N LYS A 93 2.71 -6.63 -11.89
CA LYS A 93 2.71 -5.26 -12.39
C LYS A 93 3.71 -5.04 -13.52
N LEU A 94 4.67 -5.94 -13.69
CA LEU A 94 5.81 -5.82 -14.60
C LEU A 94 5.62 -6.54 -15.95
N GLY A 95 4.56 -7.33 -16.11
CA GLY A 95 4.32 -8.07 -17.36
C GLY A 95 5.50 -8.96 -17.75
N LEU A 96 6.24 -9.48 -16.77
CA LEU A 96 7.29 -10.45 -17.04
C LEU A 96 6.62 -11.82 -17.23
N PRO A 97 6.78 -12.46 -18.39
CA PRO A 97 6.34 -13.84 -18.57
C PRO A 97 7.11 -14.75 -17.60
N GLU A 98 6.44 -15.81 -17.15
CA GLU A 98 7.00 -16.91 -16.35
C GLU A 98 8.33 -17.44 -16.91
#